data_AF-A0A511MS68-F1
#
_entry.id   AF-A0A511MS68-F1
#
_cell.length_a   1.000
_cell.length_b   1.000
_cell.length_c   1.000
_cell.angle_alpha   90.00
_cell.angle_beta   90.00
_cell.angle_gamma   90.00
#
_symmetry.space_group_name_H-M   'P 1'
#
loop_
_entity.id
_entity.type
_entity.pdbx_description
1 polymer ?
#
loop_
_entity_poly.entity_id
_entity_poly.type
_entity_poly.pdbx_seq_one_letter_code
_entity_poly.pdbx_strand_id
1 'polypeptide(L)'
;MNTSTASDVKSSAPQHYPCRYNWRHLDRRDAAALWEELIDWVGWLRETYQVGSRIPPCWFQHEGVREELTALMAAHTAAYWCEEETAELPREDMTAWHTQWLWPTIERLTKISDFSACQPRHCRCTRQPQPTQDGLAEYVAADLDHRSDPTHRDGL
;
A
#
# COMPACT_ATOMS: atom_id res chain seq x y z
N MET A 1 -5.79 -59.94 8.05
CA MET A 1 -4.75 -58.91 7.93
C MET A 1 -4.97 -58.16 6.63
N ASN A 2 -5.39 -56.90 6.69
CA ASN A 2 -4.88 -55.83 5.83
C ASN A 2 -5.44 -54.51 6.35
N THR A 3 -4.57 -53.79 7.03
CA THR A 3 -4.68 -52.40 7.43
C THR A 3 -4.62 -51.52 6.18
N SER A 4 -5.70 -50.80 5.87
CA SER A 4 -5.63 -49.65 4.98
C SER A 4 -5.40 -48.38 5.80
N THR A 5 -4.23 -47.82 5.55
CA THR A 5 -3.64 -46.59 6.07
C THR A 5 -4.51 -45.36 5.82
N ALA A 6 -4.57 -44.51 6.83
CA ALA A 6 -4.97 -43.11 6.75
C ALA A 6 -4.26 -42.42 5.57
N SER A 7 -4.98 -41.59 4.83
CA SER A 7 -4.41 -40.70 3.81
C SER A 7 -4.83 -39.27 4.13
N ASP A 8 -3.85 -38.55 4.70
CA ASP A 8 -3.47 -37.16 4.45
C ASP A 8 -4.56 -36.19 3.99
N VAL A 9 -5.10 -35.43 4.95
CA VAL A 9 -5.63 -34.09 4.66
C VAL A 9 -4.43 -33.14 4.56
N LYS A 10 -3.94 -32.89 3.34
CA LYS A 10 -3.00 -31.80 3.07
C LYS A 10 -3.74 -30.48 3.28
N SER A 11 -3.43 -29.78 4.38
CA SER A 11 -3.84 -28.40 4.59
C SER A 11 -3.08 -27.51 3.59
N SER A 12 -3.74 -27.12 2.48
CA SER A 12 -3.19 -26.10 1.57
C SER A 12 -3.47 -24.72 2.16
N ALA A 13 -2.45 -24.07 2.70
CA ALA A 13 -2.55 -22.67 3.09
C ALA A 13 -3.06 -21.81 1.90
N PRO A 14 -3.88 -20.78 2.14
CA PRO A 14 -4.39 -19.93 1.08
C PRO A 14 -3.23 -19.25 0.34
N GLN A 15 -3.26 -19.33 -0.98
CA GLN A 15 -2.29 -18.67 -1.83
C GLN A 15 -2.58 -17.17 -1.87
N HIS A 16 -1.60 -16.35 -1.46
CA HIS A 16 -1.71 -14.89 -1.49
C HIS A 16 -1.20 -14.33 -2.83
N TYR A 17 -1.94 -13.38 -3.39
CA TYR A 17 -1.58 -12.68 -4.63
C TYR A 17 -1.49 -11.17 -4.37
N PRO A 18 -0.51 -10.46 -4.97
CA PRO A 18 -0.43 -9.00 -4.85
C PRO A 18 -1.65 -8.37 -5.54
N CYS A 19 -2.24 -7.34 -4.92
CA CYS A 19 -3.31 -6.59 -5.55
C CYS A 19 -2.77 -5.73 -6.72
N ARG A 20 -3.67 -5.29 -7.62
CA ARG A 20 -3.34 -4.47 -8.81
C ARG A 20 -2.67 -3.12 -8.51
N TYR A 21 -2.67 -2.68 -7.25
CA TYR A 21 -2.09 -1.42 -6.79
C TYR A 21 -0.64 -1.58 -6.30
N ASN A 22 -0.11 -2.81 -6.27
CA ASN A 22 1.22 -3.09 -5.71
C ASN A 22 2.32 -2.82 -6.74
N TRP A 23 2.80 -1.58 -6.80
CA TRP A 23 3.87 -1.12 -7.71
C TRP A 23 5.10 -2.03 -7.75
N ARG A 24 5.48 -2.66 -6.64
CA ARG A 24 6.67 -3.55 -6.55
C ARG A 24 6.52 -4.81 -7.40
N HIS A 25 5.31 -5.25 -7.67
CA HIS A 25 5.02 -6.52 -8.35
C HIS A 25 4.33 -6.34 -9.71
N LEU A 26 4.18 -5.11 -10.21
CA LEU A 26 3.59 -4.87 -11.51
C LEU A 26 4.53 -5.20 -12.65
N ASP A 27 3.99 -5.81 -13.69
CA ASP A 27 4.65 -5.85 -14.99
C ASP A 27 4.55 -4.49 -15.69
N ARG A 28 5.20 -4.36 -16.85
CA ARG A 28 5.22 -3.09 -17.61
C ARG A 28 3.82 -2.62 -18.03
N ARG A 29 2.93 -3.55 -18.40
CA ARG A 29 1.59 -3.24 -18.91
C ARG A 29 0.70 -2.79 -17.76
N ASP A 30 0.72 -3.51 -16.66
CA ASP A 30 -0.10 -3.19 -15.49
C ASP A 30 0.40 -1.89 -14.81
N ALA A 31 1.71 -1.66 -14.77
CA ALA A 31 2.27 -0.40 -14.30
C ALA A 31 1.85 0.80 -15.18
N ALA A 32 1.79 0.62 -16.50
CA ALA A 32 1.34 1.68 -17.41
C ALA A 32 -0.14 2.04 -17.17
N ALA A 33 -1.01 1.02 -17.04
CA ALA A 33 -2.43 1.23 -16.73
C ALA A 33 -2.61 1.95 -15.39
N LEU A 34 -1.89 1.51 -14.34
CA LEU A 34 -1.98 2.17 -13.03
C LEU A 34 -1.45 3.61 -13.06
N TRP A 35 -0.43 3.91 -13.86
CA TRP A 35 0.04 5.29 -14.04
C TRP A 35 -1.03 6.17 -14.67
N GLU A 36 -1.72 5.70 -15.71
CA GLU A 36 -2.81 6.45 -16.36
C GLU A 36 -3.93 6.77 -15.37
N GLU A 37 -4.41 5.76 -14.64
CA GLU A 37 -5.43 5.93 -13.59
C GLU A 37 -4.98 6.94 -12.52
N LEU A 38 -3.75 6.78 -12.02
CA LEU A 38 -3.24 7.62 -10.93
C LEU A 38 -3.03 9.07 -11.38
N ILE A 39 -2.54 9.31 -12.59
CA ILE A 39 -2.33 10.67 -13.11
C ILE A 39 -3.65 11.43 -13.21
N ASP A 40 -4.68 10.79 -13.78
CA ASP A 40 -6.01 11.37 -13.92
C ASP A 40 -6.62 11.68 -12.54
N TRP A 41 -6.61 10.68 -11.65
CA TRP A 41 -7.18 10.83 -10.32
C TRP A 41 -6.46 11.88 -9.45
N VAL A 42 -5.12 11.92 -9.49
CA VAL A 42 -4.34 12.96 -8.79
C VAL A 42 -4.61 14.35 -9.38
N GLY A 43 -4.83 14.45 -10.70
CA GLY A 43 -5.29 15.68 -11.36
C GLY A 43 -6.59 16.18 -10.75
N TRP A 44 -7.62 15.34 -10.74
CA TRP A 44 -8.91 15.63 -10.12
C TRP A 44 -8.79 16.02 -8.64
N LEU A 45 -8.00 15.28 -7.85
CA LEU A 45 -7.81 15.53 -6.43
C LEU A 45 -7.20 16.92 -6.18
N ARG A 46 -6.15 17.25 -6.93
CA ARG A 46 -5.43 18.53 -6.80
C ARG A 46 -6.32 19.72 -7.13
N GLU A 47 -7.18 19.58 -8.15
CA GLU A 47 -8.10 20.62 -8.58
C GLU A 47 -9.31 20.74 -7.66
N THR A 48 -9.89 19.61 -7.22
CA THR A 48 -11.11 19.61 -6.41
C THR A 48 -10.85 20.11 -4.99
N TYR A 49 -9.74 19.69 -4.38
CA TYR A 49 -9.40 20.05 -2.99
C TYR A 49 -8.41 21.22 -2.90
N GLN A 50 -7.97 21.77 -4.05
CA GLN A 50 -7.00 22.88 -4.11
C GLN A 50 -5.72 22.62 -3.31
N VAL A 51 -5.24 21.36 -3.34
CA VAL A 51 -4.08 20.88 -2.55
C VAL A 51 -2.76 20.94 -3.32
N GLY A 52 -2.66 21.76 -4.37
CA GLY A 52 -1.47 21.84 -5.22
C GLY A 52 -0.18 22.25 -4.50
N SER A 53 -0.27 22.93 -3.36
CA SER A 53 0.87 23.26 -2.49
C SER A 53 1.36 22.09 -1.63
N ARG A 54 0.51 21.08 -1.42
CA ARG A 54 0.80 19.87 -0.64
C ARG A 54 1.11 18.67 -1.54
N ILE A 55 0.59 18.68 -2.76
CA ILE A 55 0.90 17.74 -3.83
C ILE A 55 1.50 18.54 -5.01
N PRO A 56 2.83 18.77 -5.00
CA PRO A 56 3.49 19.58 -6.03
C PRO A 56 3.47 18.87 -7.39
N PRO A 57 3.70 19.60 -8.51
CA PRO A 57 3.70 19.01 -9.86
C PRO A 57 4.67 17.82 -10.03
N CYS A 58 5.72 17.75 -9.23
CA CYS A 58 6.73 16.70 -9.26
C CYS A 58 6.40 15.47 -8.38
N TRP A 59 5.20 15.37 -7.80
CA TRP A 59 4.81 14.29 -6.88
C TRP A 59 5.20 12.88 -7.38
N PHE A 60 5.12 12.64 -8.68
CA PHE A 60 5.42 11.36 -9.32
C PHE A 60 6.90 10.92 -9.18
N GLN A 61 7.80 11.87 -8.90
CA GLN A 61 9.22 11.60 -8.65
C GLN A 61 9.50 11.15 -7.22
N HIS A 62 8.52 11.26 -6.32
CA HIS A 62 8.63 10.87 -4.92
C HIS A 62 7.93 9.52 -4.73
N GLU A 63 8.70 8.43 -4.75
CA GLU A 63 8.14 7.06 -4.71
C GLU A 63 7.18 6.84 -3.52
N GLY A 64 7.55 7.27 -2.30
CA GLY A 64 6.67 7.15 -1.14
C GLY A 64 5.35 7.94 -1.26
N VAL A 65 5.39 9.08 -1.95
CA VAL A 65 4.19 9.89 -2.24
C VAL A 65 3.32 9.16 -3.27
N ARG A 66 3.92 8.53 -4.29
CA ARG A 66 3.19 7.70 -5.26
C ARG A 66 2.47 6.55 -4.56
N GLU A 67 3.12 5.84 -3.63
CA GLU A 67 2.49 4.75 -2.88
C GLU A 67 1.29 5.25 -2.06
N GLU A 68 1.43 6.33 -1.30
CA GLU A 68 0.34 6.91 -0.49
C GLU A 68 -0.82 7.42 -1.34
N LEU A 69 -0.54 8.08 -2.47
CA LEU A 69 -1.58 8.54 -3.40
C LEU A 69 -2.31 7.37 -4.06
N THR A 70 -1.61 6.28 -4.37
CA THR A 70 -2.23 5.05 -4.91
C THR A 70 -3.17 4.43 -3.88
N ALA A 71 -2.74 4.34 -2.62
CA ALA A 71 -3.59 3.83 -1.53
C ALA A 71 -4.81 4.73 -1.31
N LEU A 72 -4.65 6.06 -1.34
CA LEU A 72 -5.75 7.00 -1.19
C LEU A 72 -6.74 6.94 -2.36
N MET A 73 -6.26 6.74 -3.60
CA MET A 73 -7.09 6.51 -4.78
C MET A 73 -7.92 5.22 -4.64
N ALA A 74 -7.30 4.14 -4.16
CA ALA A 74 -8.00 2.89 -3.91
C ALA A 74 -9.07 3.04 -2.83
N ALA A 75 -8.77 3.77 -1.74
CA ALA A 75 -9.74 4.08 -0.69
C ALA A 75 -10.89 4.97 -1.19
N HIS A 76 -10.61 5.97 -2.04
CA HIS A 76 -11.65 6.75 -2.73
C HIS A 76 -12.54 5.85 -3.57
N THR A 77 -11.94 4.98 -4.38
CA THR A 77 -12.69 4.05 -5.23
C THR A 77 -13.60 3.17 -4.39
N ALA A 78 -13.09 2.57 -3.31
CA ALA A 78 -13.90 1.74 -2.41
C ALA A 78 -15.02 2.53 -1.71
N ALA A 79 -14.78 3.80 -1.36
CA ALA A 79 -15.78 4.65 -0.71
C ALA A 79 -16.89 5.12 -1.65
N TYR A 80 -16.63 5.21 -2.96
CA TYR A 80 -17.56 5.80 -3.94
C TYR A 80 -18.15 4.80 -4.93
N TRP A 81 -17.47 3.68 -5.24
CA TRP A 81 -18.02 2.61 -6.07
C TRP A 81 -18.78 1.59 -5.22
N CYS A 82 -19.93 1.18 -5.71
CA CYS A 82 -20.76 0.14 -5.12
C CYS A 82 -21.51 -0.60 -6.25
N GLU A 83 -22.20 -1.68 -5.88
CA GLU A 83 -23.09 -2.39 -6.79
C GLU A 83 -24.31 -1.51 -7.12
N GLU A 84 -24.86 -1.69 -8.33
CA GLU A 84 -25.96 -0.87 -8.86
C GLU A 84 -27.18 -0.92 -7.92
N GLU A 85 -27.46 -2.08 -7.34
CA GLU A 85 -28.55 -2.34 -6.41
C GLU A 85 -28.45 -1.52 -5.11
N THR A 86 -27.26 -1.03 -4.78
CA THR A 86 -26.97 -0.29 -3.55
C THR A 86 -26.66 1.19 -3.78
N ALA A 87 -26.68 1.66 -5.03
CA ALA A 87 -26.23 3.01 -5.41
C ALA A 87 -27.01 4.14 -4.72
N GLU A 88 -28.30 3.94 -4.47
CA GLU A 88 -29.19 4.94 -3.84
C GLU A 88 -29.25 4.80 -2.30
N LEU A 89 -28.58 3.79 -1.72
CA LEU A 89 -28.60 3.59 -0.28
C LEU A 89 -27.64 4.56 0.43
N PRO A 90 -28.02 5.12 1.60
CA PRO A 90 -27.12 5.91 2.42
C PRO A 90 -25.88 5.11 2.83
N ARG A 91 -24.74 5.80 2.87
CA ARG A 91 -23.43 5.18 3.10
C ARG A 91 -22.48 6.14 3.81
N GLU A 92 -21.80 5.64 4.83
CA GLU A 92 -20.94 6.43 5.72
C GLU A 92 -19.50 6.55 5.21
N ASP A 93 -19.09 5.67 4.30
CA ASP A 93 -17.72 5.59 3.78
C ASP A 93 -17.26 6.90 3.13
N MET A 94 -18.17 7.67 2.55
CA MET A 94 -17.86 8.99 1.98
C MET A 94 -17.43 9.99 3.05
N THR A 95 -18.06 9.95 4.23
CA THR A 95 -17.67 10.78 5.38
C THR A 95 -16.38 10.26 6.00
N ALA A 96 -16.23 8.93 6.13
CA ALA A 96 -15.00 8.30 6.59
C ALA A 96 -13.82 8.66 5.66
N TRP A 97 -14.04 8.72 4.35
CA TRP A 97 -13.02 9.11 3.38
C TRP A 97 -12.46 10.50 3.64
N HIS A 98 -13.32 11.48 3.89
CA HIS A 98 -12.86 12.84 4.19
C HIS A 98 -12.12 12.92 5.53
N THR A 99 -12.61 12.22 6.56
CA THR A 99 -12.17 12.39 7.94
C THR A 99 -11.01 11.48 8.35
N GLN A 100 -10.96 10.26 7.81
CA GLN A 100 -10.02 9.22 8.21
C GLN A 100 -8.92 9.00 7.17
N TRP A 101 -9.17 9.28 5.88
CA TRP A 101 -8.22 8.94 4.81
C TRP A 101 -7.65 10.15 4.09
N LEU A 102 -8.48 11.04 3.54
CA LEU A 102 -8.05 12.19 2.75
C LEU A 102 -7.09 13.10 3.53
N TRP A 103 -7.61 13.81 4.54
CA TRP A 103 -6.81 14.83 5.21
C TRP A 103 -5.62 14.24 5.97
N PRO A 104 -5.74 13.11 6.69
CA PRO A 104 -4.59 12.46 7.31
C PRO A 104 -3.50 12.08 6.31
N THR A 105 -3.85 11.61 5.11
CA THR A 105 -2.86 11.30 4.06
C THR A 105 -2.20 12.56 3.53
N ILE A 106 -2.98 13.59 3.19
CA ILE A 106 -2.47 14.88 2.70
C ILE A 106 -1.48 15.51 3.70
N GLU A 107 -1.75 15.44 5.00
CA GLU A 107 -0.84 15.89 6.04
C GLU A 107 0.40 15.01 6.18
N ARG A 108 0.29 13.70 5.96
CA ARG A 108 1.42 12.78 5.98
C ARG A 108 2.35 12.99 4.79
N LEU A 109 1.83 13.32 3.61
CA LEU A 109 2.64 13.57 2.40
C LEU A 109 3.72 14.63 2.63
N THR A 110 3.42 15.68 3.38
CA THR A 110 4.37 16.76 3.68
C THR A 110 5.41 16.37 4.73
N LYS A 111 5.20 15.28 5.46
CA LYS A 111 6.11 14.74 6.49
C LYS A 111 7.05 13.68 5.92
N ILE A 112 6.55 12.82 5.05
CA ILE A 112 7.32 11.71 4.48
C ILE A 112 8.20 12.12 3.31
N SER A 113 7.98 13.32 2.77
CA SER A 113 8.69 13.84 1.62
C SER A 113 9.05 15.30 1.82
N ASP A 114 10.32 15.63 1.59
CA ASP A 114 10.77 17.01 1.58
C ASP A 114 10.46 17.66 0.22
N PHE A 115 9.45 18.53 0.21
CA PHE A 115 9.10 19.31 -0.97
C PHE A 115 9.78 20.69 -1.00
N SER A 116 10.57 21.06 0.00
CA SER A 116 11.16 22.42 0.11
C SER A 116 12.08 22.76 -1.07
N ALA A 117 12.75 21.76 -1.64
CA ALA A 117 13.62 21.91 -2.81
C ALA A 117 12.89 21.73 -4.16
N CYS A 118 11.57 21.50 -4.16
CA CYS A 118 10.79 21.25 -5.37
C CYS A 118 10.35 22.57 -6.00
N GLN A 119 10.87 22.88 -7.19
CA GLN A 119 10.44 24.03 -7.99
C GLN A 119 9.47 23.58 -9.09
N PRO A 120 8.60 24.47 -9.61
CA PRO A 120 7.57 24.11 -10.60
C PRO A 120 8.09 23.37 -11.84
N ARG A 121 9.35 23.60 -12.23
CA ARG A 121 9.98 22.97 -13.40
C ARG A 121 11.26 22.19 -13.07
N HIS A 122 11.60 22.07 -11.79
CA HIS A 122 12.84 21.41 -11.37
C HIS A 122 12.62 20.76 -10.00
N CYS A 123 12.61 19.44 -9.98
CA CYS A 123 12.63 18.67 -8.75
C CYS A 123 14.05 18.12 -8.55
N ARG A 124 14.53 18.17 -7.30
CA ARG A 124 15.82 17.61 -6.89
C ARG A 124 15.66 16.33 -6.08
N CYS A 125 14.48 15.71 -6.11
CA CYS A 125 14.23 14.44 -5.43
C CYS A 125 15.26 13.41 -5.90
N THR A 126 16.01 12.87 -4.93
CA THR A 126 17.00 11.83 -5.19
C THR A 126 16.79 10.75 -4.15
N ARG A 127 16.60 9.51 -4.61
CA ARG A 127 16.48 8.36 -3.72
C ARG A 127 17.81 8.14 -3.00
N GLN A 128 17.78 8.27 -1.67
CA GLN A 128 18.93 7.94 -0.84
C GLN A 128 18.86 6.46 -0.43
N PRO A 129 19.95 5.70 -0.56
CA PRO A 129 20.01 4.36 0.01
C PRO A 129 19.80 4.44 1.52
N GLN A 130 18.97 3.56 2.07
CA GLN A 130 18.72 3.50 3.51
C GLN A 130 19.67 2.45 4.10
N PRO A 131 20.74 2.86 4.80
CA PRO A 131 21.67 1.91 5.37
C PRO A 131 20.98 1.16 6.51
N THR A 132 21.26 -0.14 6.61
CA THR A 132 21.00 -0.91 7.83
C THR A 132 22.32 -1.07 8.58
N GLN A 133 22.28 -1.16 9.90
CA GLN A 133 23.49 -1.45 10.67
C GLN A 133 24.03 -2.83 10.30
N ASP A 134 25.36 -2.95 10.31
CA ASP A 134 26.02 -4.25 10.21
C ASP A 134 25.59 -5.15 11.38
N GLY A 135 25.66 -6.48 11.21
CA GLY A 135 25.28 -7.42 12.27
C GLY A 135 23.81 -7.85 12.27
N LEU A 136 23.00 -7.41 11.29
CA LEU A 136 21.57 -7.79 11.23
C LEU A 136 21.36 -9.31 11.17
N ALA A 137 22.18 -10.01 10.38
CA ALA A 137 22.07 -11.46 10.22
C ALA A 137 22.40 -12.20 11.53
N GLU A 138 23.44 -11.75 12.23
CA GLU A 138 23.87 -12.27 13.53
C GLU A 138 22.81 -12.01 14.60
N TYR A 139 22.22 -10.81 14.61
CA TYR A 139 21.10 -10.49 15.51
C TYR A 139 19.90 -11.41 15.26
N VAL A 140 19.53 -11.62 13.99
CA VAL A 140 18.42 -12.51 13.62
C VAL A 140 18.72 -13.95 14.03
N ALA A 141 19.94 -14.45 13.80
CA ALA A 141 20.33 -15.79 14.21
C ALA A 141 20.22 -15.98 15.73
N ALA A 142 20.76 -15.03 16.51
CA ALA A 142 20.65 -15.07 17.97
C ALA A 142 19.19 -15.01 18.46
N ASP A 143 18.34 -14.17 17.85
CA ASP A 143 16.91 -14.10 18.17
C ASP A 143 16.19 -15.43 17.88
N LEU A 144 16.51 -16.10 16.77
CA LEU A 144 15.93 -17.41 16.43
C LEU A 144 16.42 -18.51 17.38
N ASP A 145 17.70 -18.53 17.73
CA ASP A 145 18.27 -19.51 18.67
C ASP A 145 17.62 -19.42 20.08
N HIS A 146 17.11 -18.23 20.45
CA HIS A 146 16.41 -18.01 21.71
C HIS A 146 14.91 -18.38 21.70
N ARG A 147 14.33 -18.67 20.53
CA ARG A 147 12.91 -19.02 20.42
C ARG A 147 12.73 -20.53 20.45
N SER A 148 11.95 -21.02 21.42
CA SER A 148 11.51 -22.41 21.41
C SER A 148 10.58 -22.66 20.23
N ASP A 149 10.73 -23.81 19.58
CA ASP A 149 9.73 -24.29 18.61
C ASP A 149 8.36 -24.38 19.30
N PRO A 150 7.25 -24.06 18.62
CA PRO A 150 5.93 -24.23 19.19
C PRO A 150 5.78 -25.70 19.58
N THR A 151 5.65 -25.96 20.87
CA THR A 151 5.34 -27.29 21.39
C THR A 151 4.08 -27.75 20.68
N HIS A 152 4.21 -28.81 19.88
CA HIS A 152 3.07 -29.53 19.33
C HIS A 152 2.15 -29.85 20.51
N ARG A 153 1.00 -29.18 20.60
CA ARG A 153 -0.02 -29.47 21.61
C ARG A 153 -0.65 -30.81 21.23
N ASP A 154 0.01 -31.89 21.60
CA ASP A 154 -0.60 -33.20 21.67
C ASP A 154 -1.49 -33.27 22.91
N GLY A 155 -2.79 -33.39 22.64
CA GLY A 155 -3.75 -34.21 23.39
C GLY A 155 -3.95 -33.92 24.88
N LEU A 156 -5.14 -33.40 25.21
CA LEU A 156 -5.99 -34.05 26.20
C LEU A 156 -7.45 -33.98 25.77
#